data_AF-A0A348YBG2-F1
#
_entry.id   AF-A0A348YBG2-F1
#
_cell.length_a   1.000
_cell.length_b   1.000
_cell.length_c   1.000
_cell.angle_alpha   90.00
_cell.angle_beta   90.00
_cell.angle_gamma   90.00
#
_symmetry.space_group_name_H-M   'P 1'
#
loop_
_entity.id
_entity.type
_entity.pdbx_description
1 polymer ?
#
loop_
_entity_poly.entity_id
_entity_poly.type
_entity_poly.pdbx_seq_one_letter_code
_entity_poly.pdbx_strand_id
1 'polypeptide(L)'
;MNAFTSESSPTFKRQSYKLLQSAVCLAVLSTLFACSQPDASASAASSLQNDKGTAVTANVAESNAQTAPLISTTASNPDLLKNVSATVYKDANCGCCKDWISHAEDNGLSATAQDVTDLAVFKERYGVPAEMRSCHTAVTTDGYVFEGHVPSKYVAQFLENPPVQALGLAVPGMPVGSPGMEYQNKFAPYQIMQLNKDGTTEVYADIVSTEQQL
;
A
#
# COMPACT_ATOMS: atom_id res chain seq x y z
N MET A 1 43.38 21.50 48.21
CA MET A 1 43.77 22.36 47.08
C MET A 1 43.47 21.63 45.79
N ASN A 2 43.10 22.38 44.73
CA ASN A 2 42.77 21.98 43.35
C ASN A 2 41.25 21.88 43.12
N ALA A 3 40.57 23.01 42.89
CA ALA A 3 40.56 23.85 41.68
C ALA A 3 39.52 23.37 40.67
N PHE A 4 38.37 24.02 40.81
CA PHE A 4 37.25 24.17 39.90
C PHE A 4 37.73 24.54 38.48
N THR A 5 37.29 23.80 37.46
CA THR A 5 37.23 24.34 36.09
C THR A 5 35.84 24.04 35.53
N SER A 6 35.12 25.13 35.32
CA SER A 6 33.86 25.27 34.64
C SER A 6 34.19 25.54 33.17
N GLU A 7 33.67 24.73 32.25
CA GLU A 7 33.69 25.07 30.83
C GLU A 7 32.27 25.23 30.28
N SER A 8 32.16 26.29 29.49
CA SER A 8 31.00 27.02 29.04
C SER A 8 30.15 26.32 27.98
N SER A 9 28.83 26.41 28.14
CA SER A 9 27.84 26.09 27.11
C SER A 9 27.93 27.06 25.91
N PRO A 10 27.77 26.58 24.66
CA PRO A 10 27.73 27.44 23.49
C PRO A 10 26.39 28.19 23.37
N THR A 11 26.50 29.49 23.12
CA THR A 11 25.39 30.45 22.95
C THR A 11 24.82 30.32 21.54
N PHE A 12 23.59 29.82 21.41
CA PHE A 12 22.88 29.75 20.13
C PHE A 12 22.29 31.13 19.78
N LYS A 13 22.88 31.81 18.79
CA LYS A 13 22.34 33.07 18.23
C LYS A 13 21.02 32.80 17.50
N ARG A 14 19.92 33.38 18.00
CA ARG A 14 18.62 33.43 17.32
C ARG A 14 18.74 34.30 16.07
N GLN A 15 18.64 33.68 14.90
CA GLN A 15 18.52 34.36 13.62
C GLN A 15 17.06 34.79 13.42
N SER A 16 16.83 36.11 13.42
CA SER A 16 15.52 36.73 13.21
C SER A 16 15.20 36.77 11.72
N TYR A 17 14.34 35.87 11.24
CA TYR A 17 13.82 35.94 9.87
C TYR A 17 12.73 37.02 9.79
N LYS A 18 12.96 38.01 8.94
CA LYS A 18 12.01 39.08 8.64
C LYS A 18 10.84 38.52 7.82
N LEU A 19 9.64 38.69 8.35
CA LEU A 19 8.37 38.48 7.66
C LEU A 19 8.28 39.45 6.47
N LEU A 20 8.36 38.94 5.23
CA LEU A 20 7.91 39.69 4.06
C LEU A 20 6.41 39.43 3.88
N GLN A 21 5.62 40.42 4.25
CA GLN A 21 4.22 40.52 3.85
C GLN A 21 4.18 40.84 2.35
N SER A 22 3.50 40.01 1.58
CA SER A 22 3.02 40.38 0.24
C SER A 22 1.53 40.13 0.19
N ALA A 23 0.79 41.23 0.31
CA ALA A 23 -0.62 41.29 -0.01
C ALA A 23 -0.76 41.29 -1.53
N VAL A 24 -1.52 40.34 -2.08
CA VAL A 24 -2.00 40.41 -3.47
C VAL A 24 -3.51 40.15 -3.47
N CYS A 25 -4.18 41.05 -4.17
CA CYS A 25 -5.61 41.32 -4.18
C CYS A 25 -6.48 40.18 -4.73
N LEU A 26 -7.71 40.14 -4.23
CA LEU A 26 -8.86 39.42 -4.76
C LEU A 26 -9.09 39.68 -6.25
N ALA A 27 -9.45 38.62 -6.98
CA ALA A 27 -10.45 38.69 -8.04
C ALA A 27 -11.27 37.40 -8.02
N VAL A 28 -12.52 37.52 -7.56
CA VAL A 28 -13.56 36.50 -7.62
C VAL A 28 -14.17 36.58 -9.03
N LEU A 29 -14.16 35.46 -9.76
CA LEU A 29 -14.98 35.31 -10.97
C LEU A 29 -15.79 34.02 -10.85
N SER A 30 -17.02 34.22 -10.42
CA SER A 30 -18.10 33.24 -10.38
C SER A 30 -18.58 32.99 -11.80
N THR A 31 -18.48 31.76 -12.29
CA THR A 31 -19.30 31.30 -13.42
C THR A 31 -20.03 30.03 -13.02
N LEU A 32 -21.32 30.20 -12.73
CA LEU A 32 -22.32 29.16 -12.62
C LEU A 32 -22.51 28.52 -14.00
N PHE A 33 -22.27 27.22 -14.13
CA PHE A 33 -22.82 26.44 -15.25
C PHE A 33 -24.01 25.63 -14.75
N ALA A 34 -25.17 26.02 -15.25
CA ALA A 34 -26.47 25.46 -14.95
C ALA A 34 -26.68 24.10 -15.65
N CYS A 35 -27.49 23.28 -15.00
CA CYS A 35 -27.93 21.96 -15.41
C CYS A 35 -28.60 21.94 -16.79
N SER A 36 -28.45 20.83 -17.50
CA SER A 36 -29.40 20.39 -18.52
C SER A 36 -29.46 18.86 -18.53
N GLN A 37 -30.53 18.33 -17.96
CA GLN A 37 -31.09 17.04 -18.34
C GLN A 37 -32.40 17.31 -19.10
N PRO A 38 -32.73 16.49 -20.11
CA PRO A 38 -34.10 16.29 -20.53
C PRO A 38 -34.66 14.96 -19.98
N ASP A 39 -35.86 15.08 -19.44
CA ASP A 39 -36.75 14.05 -18.93
C ASP A 39 -37.39 13.14 -20.00
N ALA A 40 -38.13 12.15 -19.50
CA ALA A 40 -39.31 11.48 -20.07
C ALA A 40 -39.04 10.26 -20.99
N SER A 41 -39.75 9.12 -20.88
CA SER A 41 -40.93 8.76 -20.12
C SER A 41 -41.12 7.23 -20.12
N ALA A 42 -41.91 6.75 -19.15
CA ALA A 42 -42.27 5.37 -18.88
C ALA A 42 -43.14 4.67 -19.96
N SER A 43 -43.11 3.32 -19.96
CA SER A 43 -44.22 2.40 -20.29
C SER A 43 -43.73 0.96 -20.01
N ALA A 44 -44.15 0.32 -18.92
CA ALA A 44 -45.30 -0.60 -18.82
C ALA A 44 -44.93 -2.08 -19.02
N ALA A 45 -44.98 -2.81 -17.90
CA ALA A 45 -45.60 -4.12 -17.66
C ALA A 45 -45.50 -5.28 -18.67
N SER A 46 -45.36 -6.46 -18.05
CA SER A 46 -45.94 -7.79 -18.40
C SER A 46 -45.25 -8.56 -19.54
N SER A 47 -45.13 -9.90 -19.56
CA SER A 47 -45.32 -11.03 -18.64
C SER A 47 -45.15 -12.34 -19.47
N LEU A 48 -44.89 -13.49 -18.82
CA LEU A 48 -45.12 -14.88 -19.30
C LEU A 48 -44.12 -15.42 -20.37
N GLN A 49 -43.29 -16.44 -20.11
CA GLN A 49 -43.49 -17.90 -19.91
C GLN A 49 -43.35 -18.75 -21.19
N ASN A 50 -42.77 -19.95 -20.97
CA ASN A 50 -42.58 -21.13 -21.84
C ASN A 50 -41.37 -21.09 -22.79
N ASP A 51 -40.61 -22.16 -23.02
CA ASP A 51 -40.94 -23.60 -23.08
C ASP A 51 -39.64 -24.41 -22.78
N LYS A 52 -39.61 -25.36 -21.84
CA LYS A 52 -39.87 -26.82 -21.95
C LYS A 52 -38.97 -27.61 -22.94
N GLY A 53 -38.38 -28.68 -22.39
CA GLY A 53 -37.87 -29.86 -23.10
C GLY A 53 -36.35 -29.93 -23.19
N THR A 54 -35.65 -31.04 -22.95
CA THR A 54 -36.04 -32.41 -22.66
C THR A 54 -34.77 -33.11 -22.17
N ALA A 55 -34.91 -33.96 -21.16
CA ALA A 55 -33.86 -34.86 -20.70
C ALA A 55 -33.43 -35.82 -21.81
N VAL A 56 -32.12 -35.98 -22.01
CA VAL A 56 -31.55 -37.21 -22.58
C VAL A 56 -30.46 -37.70 -21.63
N THR A 57 -30.65 -38.95 -21.25
CA THR A 57 -29.89 -39.76 -20.32
C THR A 57 -28.67 -40.41 -20.98
N ALA A 58 -27.68 -40.70 -20.12
CA ALA A 58 -26.72 -41.82 -20.17
C ALA A 58 -25.55 -41.70 -21.16
N ASN A 59 -24.34 -42.19 -20.89
CA ASN A 59 -23.64 -42.69 -19.70
C ASN A 59 -22.17 -42.93 -20.16
N VAL A 60 -21.25 -43.04 -19.19
CA VAL A 60 -19.92 -43.68 -19.25
C VAL A 60 -18.79 -42.92 -19.95
N ALA A 61 -17.88 -42.36 -19.16
CA ALA A 61 -16.55 -42.95 -18.93
C ALA A 61 -15.76 -42.05 -17.97
N GLU A 62 -15.70 -42.46 -16.70
CA GLU A 62 -14.68 -42.02 -15.76
C GLU A 62 -13.31 -42.39 -16.32
N SER A 63 -12.57 -41.39 -16.78
CA SER A 63 -11.12 -41.46 -16.86
C SER A 63 -10.57 -40.53 -15.79
N ASN A 64 -10.13 -41.17 -14.71
CA ASN A 64 -9.45 -40.58 -13.57
C ASN A 64 -8.18 -39.86 -14.03
N ALA A 65 -8.32 -38.60 -14.47
CA ALA A 65 -7.22 -37.67 -14.59
C ALA A 65 -7.10 -36.99 -13.23
N GLN A 66 -6.09 -37.40 -12.48
CA GLN A 66 -5.74 -36.84 -11.20
C GLN A 66 -5.30 -35.38 -11.43
N THR A 67 -6.27 -34.46 -11.37
CA THR A 67 -6.03 -33.02 -11.39
C THR A 67 -5.34 -32.71 -10.06
N ALA A 68 -4.01 -32.78 -10.07
CA ALA A 68 -3.21 -32.21 -9.00
C ALA A 68 -3.66 -30.76 -8.81
N PRO A 69 -3.86 -30.30 -7.56
CA PRO A 69 -4.12 -28.89 -7.33
C PRO A 69 -2.93 -28.12 -7.91
N LEU A 70 -3.20 -27.21 -8.83
CA LEU A 70 -2.25 -26.17 -9.21
C LEU A 70 -2.01 -25.34 -7.96
N ILE A 71 -1.00 -25.72 -7.18
CA ILE A 71 -0.41 -24.84 -6.18
C ILE A 71 0.21 -23.73 -7.01
N SER A 72 -0.51 -22.61 -7.17
CA SER A 72 0.10 -21.34 -7.58
C SER A 72 1.20 -21.06 -6.58
N THR A 73 2.39 -21.51 -6.93
CA THR A 73 3.60 -21.16 -6.20
C THR A 73 3.86 -19.74 -6.65
N THR A 74 3.42 -18.76 -5.85
CA THR A 74 3.90 -17.39 -5.96
C THR A 74 5.41 -17.49 -6.09
N ALA A 75 5.95 -17.16 -7.26
CA ALA A 75 7.36 -17.40 -7.54
C ALA A 75 8.20 -16.50 -6.63
N SER A 76 8.68 -17.05 -5.52
CA SER A 76 9.57 -16.36 -4.61
C SER A 76 10.97 -16.30 -5.23
N ASN A 77 11.62 -15.14 -5.10
CA ASN A 77 13.01 -14.96 -5.51
C ASN A 77 13.83 -14.52 -4.29
N PRO A 78 14.53 -15.45 -3.61
CA PRO A 78 15.22 -15.14 -2.35
C PRO A 78 16.41 -14.18 -2.52
N ASP A 79 16.86 -13.90 -3.75
CA ASP A 79 17.90 -12.91 -4.01
C ASP A 79 17.36 -11.48 -4.22
N LEU A 80 16.04 -11.29 -4.34
CA LEU A 80 15.42 -10.02 -4.74
C LEU A 80 15.65 -8.88 -3.74
N LEU A 81 15.51 -9.14 -2.45
CA LEU A 81 15.71 -8.17 -1.36
C LEU A 81 16.91 -8.53 -0.48
N LYS A 82 17.85 -9.30 -1.04
CA LYS A 82 19.04 -9.72 -0.31
C LYS A 82 19.83 -8.53 0.20
N ASN A 83 20.27 -8.61 1.45
CA ASN A 83 20.95 -7.54 2.20
C ASN A 83 20.08 -6.33 2.54
N VAL A 84 18.78 -6.36 2.24
CA VAL A 84 17.84 -5.35 2.75
C VAL A 84 17.34 -5.84 4.12
N SER A 85 17.45 -4.99 5.13
CA SER A 85 16.90 -5.24 6.46
C SER A 85 15.83 -4.20 6.78
N ALA A 86 14.74 -4.62 7.41
CA ALA A 86 13.67 -3.71 7.81
C ALA A 86 13.05 -4.10 9.15
N THR A 87 12.64 -3.08 9.92
CA THR A 87 11.78 -3.26 11.09
C THR A 87 10.33 -3.08 10.67
N VAL A 88 9.46 -4.03 11.02
CA VAL A 88 8.04 -4.01 10.67
C VAL A 88 7.21 -3.78 11.93
N TYR A 89 6.64 -2.58 12.05
CA TYR A 89 5.75 -2.21 13.15
C TYR A 89 4.32 -2.66 12.82
N LYS A 90 3.73 -3.45 13.72
CA LYS A 90 2.37 -4.00 13.54
C LYS A 90 1.66 -4.27 14.87
N ASP A 91 0.36 -4.55 14.79
CA ASP A 91 -0.36 -5.16 15.90
C ASP A 91 0.03 -6.66 16.05
N ALA A 92 0.08 -7.16 17.29
CA ALA A 92 0.45 -8.55 17.60
C ALA A 92 -0.49 -9.59 16.98
N ASN A 93 -1.76 -9.23 16.85
CA ASN A 93 -2.85 -10.10 16.40
C ASN A 93 -3.20 -9.91 14.91
N CYS A 94 -2.46 -9.07 14.18
CA CYS A 94 -2.65 -8.90 12.75
C CYS A 94 -2.09 -10.10 11.97
N GLY A 95 -2.97 -10.99 11.48
CA GLY A 95 -2.60 -12.17 10.69
C GLY A 95 -1.99 -11.81 9.33
N CYS A 96 -2.68 -10.98 8.54
CA CYS A 96 -2.21 -10.58 7.22
C CYS A 96 -0.86 -9.84 7.24
N CYS A 97 -0.55 -9.11 8.32
CA CYS A 97 0.75 -8.49 8.52
C CYS A 97 1.87 -9.53 8.66
N LYS A 98 1.59 -10.68 9.30
CA LYS A 98 2.56 -11.80 9.41
C LYS A 98 2.75 -12.47 8.06
N ASP A 99 1.69 -12.64 7.29
CA ASP A 99 1.76 -13.24 5.96
C ASP A 99 2.53 -12.34 4.98
N TRP A 100 2.36 -11.02 5.07
CA TRP A 100 3.19 -10.07 4.32
C TRP A 100 4.68 -10.14 4.71
N ILE A 101 4.99 -10.28 6.01
CA ILE A 101 6.37 -10.49 6.47
C ILE A 101 6.94 -11.77 5.85
N SER A 102 6.20 -12.88 5.87
CA SER A 102 6.62 -14.13 5.23
C SER A 102 6.90 -13.93 3.74
N HIS A 103 5.99 -13.25 3.02
CA HIS A 103 6.20 -12.91 1.61
C HIS A 103 7.47 -12.08 1.37
N ALA A 104 7.76 -11.13 2.26
CA ALA A 104 8.97 -10.32 2.18
C ALA A 104 10.24 -11.14 2.46
N GLU A 105 10.22 -11.99 3.48
CA GLU A 105 11.31 -12.89 3.85
C GLU A 105 11.59 -13.95 2.78
N ASP A 106 10.55 -14.53 2.18
CA ASP A 106 10.66 -15.47 1.06
C ASP A 106 11.32 -14.83 -0.18
N ASN A 107 11.26 -13.50 -0.29
CA ASN A 107 11.92 -12.71 -1.31
C ASN A 107 13.26 -12.10 -0.84
N GLY A 108 13.79 -12.54 0.30
CA GLY A 108 15.14 -12.22 0.76
C GLY A 108 15.25 -11.03 1.73
N LEU A 109 14.14 -10.40 2.12
CA LEU A 109 14.16 -9.31 3.10
C LEU A 109 14.48 -9.87 4.49
N SER A 110 15.43 -9.28 5.20
CA SER A 110 15.64 -9.57 6.63
C SER A 110 14.69 -8.70 7.46
N ALA A 111 13.52 -9.24 7.80
CA ALA A 111 12.50 -8.54 8.57
C ALA A 111 12.67 -8.74 10.09
N THR A 112 12.44 -7.68 10.86
CA THR A 112 12.30 -7.74 12.33
C THR A 112 10.91 -7.22 12.71
N ALA A 113 10.02 -8.13 13.11
CA ALA A 113 8.70 -7.76 13.59
C ALA A 113 8.77 -7.05 14.96
N GLN A 114 8.06 -5.94 15.09
CA GLN A 114 7.88 -5.19 16.33
C GLN A 114 6.39 -5.03 16.61
N ASP A 115 5.91 -5.74 17.62
CA ASP A 115 4.52 -5.68 18.06
C ASP A 115 4.32 -4.45 18.95
N VAL A 116 3.45 -3.54 18.52
CA VAL A 116 3.23 -2.25 19.18
C VAL A 116 1.76 -2.06 19.53
N THR A 117 1.51 -1.49 20.70
CA THR A 117 0.13 -1.21 21.16
C THR A 117 -0.52 -0.06 20.40
N ASP A 118 0.26 0.97 20.07
CA ASP A 118 -0.20 2.13 19.31
C ASP A 118 0.64 2.30 18.04
N LEU A 119 0.12 1.74 16.94
CA LEU A 119 0.77 1.82 15.65
C LEU A 119 0.73 3.23 15.05
N ALA A 120 -0.25 4.07 15.43
CA ALA A 120 -0.38 5.42 14.88
C ALA A 120 0.84 6.29 15.19
N VAL A 121 1.40 6.15 16.39
CA VAL A 121 2.63 6.84 16.80
C VAL A 121 3.80 6.54 15.86
N PHE A 122 3.93 5.31 15.38
CA PHE A 122 4.99 4.93 14.45
C PHE A 122 4.71 5.47 13.04
N LYS A 123 3.47 5.40 12.57
CA LYS A 123 3.06 5.99 11.29
C LYS A 123 3.35 7.50 11.25
N GLU A 124 3.04 8.21 12.33
CA GLU A 124 3.36 9.64 12.47
C GLU A 124 4.86 9.90 12.53
N ARG A 125 5.59 9.12 13.33
CA ARG A 125 7.06 9.21 13.45
C ARG A 125 7.75 9.08 12.10
N TYR A 126 7.26 8.18 11.25
CA TYR A 126 7.83 7.91 9.93
C TYR A 126 7.17 8.71 8.80
N GLY A 127 6.30 9.68 9.13
CA GLY A 127 5.76 10.61 8.14
C GLY A 127 4.72 10.01 7.18
N VAL A 128 4.07 8.90 7.55
CA VAL A 128 3.02 8.28 6.74
C VAL A 128 1.73 9.13 6.79
N PRO A 129 1.29 9.70 5.66
CA PRO A 129 0.05 10.48 5.58
C PRO A 129 -1.17 9.66 5.99
N ALA A 130 -2.18 10.30 6.59
CA ALA A 130 -3.33 9.60 7.17
C ALA A 130 -4.12 8.79 6.14
N GLU A 131 -4.26 9.32 4.93
CA GLU A 131 -4.93 8.74 3.78
C GLU A 131 -4.16 7.57 3.14
N MET A 132 -2.87 7.41 3.46
CA MET A 132 -2.03 6.32 2.96
C MET A 132 -1.92 5.15 3.92
N ARG A 133 -2.53 5.25 5.10
CA ARG A 133 -2.31 4.28 6.18
C ARG A 133 -2.92 2.90 5.88
N SER A 134 -2.22 1.88 6.38
CA SER A 134 -2.57 0.47 6.32
C SER A 134 -2.30 -0.21 7.69
N CYS A 135 -2.31 -1.54 7.72
CA CYS A 135 -2.23 -2.37 8.93
C CYS A 135 -0.82 -2.48 9.54
N HIS A 136 0.24 -2.17 8.79
CA HIS A 136 1.62 -2.21 9.27
C HIS A 136 2.50 -1.18 8.54
N THR A 137 3.68 -0.91 9.09
CA THR A 137 4.68 -0.01 8.51
C THR A 137 6.05 -0.68 8.62
N ALA A 138 6.68 -0.96 7.48
CA ALA A 138 8.05 -1.44 7.42
C ALA A 138 9.02 -0.26 7.18
N VAL A 139 10.13 -0.24 7.91
CA VAL A 139 11.16 0.79 7.78
C VAL A 139 12.51 0.12 7.59
N THR A 140 13.16 0.37 6.45
CA THR A 140 14.47 -0.20 6.17
C THR A 140 15.56 0.43 7.04
N THR A 141 16.71 -0.23 7.15
CA THR A 141 17.89 0.34 7.82
C THR A 141 18.37 1.65 7.18
N ASP A 142 18.10 1.84 5.89
CA ASP A 142 18.41 3.06 5.15
C ASP A 142 17.33 4.14 5.28
N GLY A 143 16.25 3.86 6.01
CA GLY A 143 15.19 4.81 6.36
C GLY A 143 14.04 4.92 5.37
N TYR A 144 13.94 4.02 4.39
CA TYR A 144 12.80 3.97 3.47
C TYR A 144 11.60 3.31 4.13
N VAL A 145 10.41 3.85 3.85
CA VAL A 145 9.15 3.44 4.49
C VAL A 145 8.28 2.68 3.48
N PHE A 146 7.87 1.47 3.85
CA PHE A 146 6.91 0.68 3.10
C PHE A 146 5.65 0.48 3.95
N GLU A 147 4.55 1.12 3.54
CA GLU A 147 3.29 1.16 4.27
C GLU A 147 2.30 0.16 3.67
N GLY A 148 1.84 -0.80 4.48
CA GLY A 148 0.87 -1.79 4.04
C GLY A 148 1.40 -2.84 3.07
N HIS A 149 0.48 -3.48 2.35
CA HIS A 149 0.74 -4.68 1.55
C HIS A 149 1.43 -4.40 0.20
N VAL A 150 2.57 -3.70 0.23
CA VAL A 150 3.40 -3.44 -0.96
C VAL A 150 4.09 -4.73 -1.40
N PRO A 151 4.00 -5.18 -2.66
CA PRO A 151 4.72 -6.37 -3.10
C PRO A 151 6.24 -6.19 -3.11
N SER A 152 6.97 -7.22 -2.66
CA SER A 152 8.44 -7.26 -2.60
C SER A 152 9.14 -6.87 -3.90
N LYS A 153 8.55 -7.20 -5.06
CA LYS A 153 9.00 -6.73 -6.37
C LYS A 153 9.11 -5.21 -6.45
N TYR A 154 8.09 -4.49 -6.03
CA TYR A 154 8.08 -3.03 -6.08
C TYR A 154 8.93 -2.42 -4.96
N VAL A 155 9.06 -3.10 -3.82
CA VAL A 155 10.06 -2.75 -2.79
C VAL A 155 11.46 -2.79 -3.39
N ALA A 156 11.83 -3.86 -4.09
CA ALA A 156 13.14 -4.01 -4.71
C ALA A 156 13.38 -2.98 -5.83
N GLN A 157 12.42 -2.84 -6.75
CA GLN A 157 12.50 -1.84 -7.83
C GLN A 157 12.68 -0.42 -7.30
N PHE A 158 11.98 -0.07 -6.22
CA PHE A 158 12.16 1.22 -5.57
C PHE A 158 13.57 1.38 -4.98
N LEU A 159 14.09 0.36 -4.30
CA LEU A 159 15.40 0.41 -3.65
C LEU A 159 16.58 0.39 -4.64
N GLU A 160 16.39 -0.13 -5.87
CA GLU A 160 17.42 -0.08 -6.91
C GLU A 160 17.75 1.37 -7.33
N ASN A 161 16.74 2.23 -7.44
CA ASN A 161 16.90 3.64 -7.84
C ASN A 161 15.88 4.53 -7.12
N PRO A 162 16.04 4.75 -5.81
CA PRO A 162 15.06 5.49 -5.02
C PRO A 162 15.03 6.97 -5.44
N PRO A 163 13.84 7.53 -5.75
CA PRO A 163 13.72 8.94 -6.07
C PRO A 163 14.20 9.82 -4.90
N VAL A 164 14.87 10.93 -5.20
CA VAL A 164 15.52 11.78 -4.18
C VAL A 164 14.52 12.30 -3.12
N GLN A 165 13.32 12.70 -3.56
CA GLN A 165 12.27 13.17 -2.67
C GLN A 165 11.47 12.05 -1.99
N ALA A 166 11.64 10.80 -2.37
CA ALA A 166 10.80 9.72 -1.87
C ALA A 166 11.13 9.37 -0.42
N LEU A 167 10.07 9.19 0.35
CA LEU A 167 10.04 8.55 1.66
C LEU A 167 9.92 7.03 1.51
N GLY A 168 9.17 6.57 0.50
CA GLY A 168 9.00 5.16 0.19
C GLY A 168 7.69 4.88 -0.55
N LEU A 169 7.08 3.71 -0.34
CA LEU A 169 5.86 3.28 -1.03
C LEU A 169 4.75 2.93 -0.03
N ALA A 170 3.49 3.02 -0.48
CA ALA A 170 2.32 2.63 0.29
C ALA A 170 1.31 1.86 -0.57
N VAL A 171 0.65 0.88 0.04
CA VAL A 171 -0.63 0.34 -0.43
C VAL A 171 -1.68 0.70 0.64
N PRO A 172 -2.49 1.75 0.42
CA PRO A 172 -3.47 2.20 1.40
C PRO A 172 -4.58 1.16 1.65
N GLY A 173 -5.08 1.10 2.89
CA GLY A 173 -6.10 0.13 3.27
C GLY A 173 -5.56 -1.31 3.27
N MET A 174 -6.38 -2.29 2.88
CA MET A 174 -6.00 -3.71 2.81
C MET A 174 -6.69 -4.38 1.62
N PRO A 175 -6.23 -4.14 0.38
CA PRO A 175 -6.86 -4.70 -0.82
C PRO A 175 -6.79 -6.22 -0.82
N VAL A 176 -7.92 -6.88 -1.12
CA VAL A 176 -7.94 -8.34 -1.25
C VAL A 176 -7.09 -8.76 -2.45
N GLY A 177 -6.17 -9.70 -2.22
CA GLY A 177 -5.26 -10.21 -3.24
C GLY A 177 -3.90 -9.51 -3.32
N SER A 178 -3.64 -8.46 -2.52
CA SER A 178 -2.27 -7.99 -2.28
C SER A 178 -1.50 -8.99 -1.40
N PRO A 179 -0.16 -8.91 -1.28
CA PRO A 179 0.61 -9.95 -0.60
C PRO A 179 0.30 -10.01 0.90
N GLY A 180 -0.03 -11.20 1.41
CA GLY A 180 -0.57 -11.40 2.76
C GLY A 180 -2.08 -11.10 2.92
N MET A 181 -2.76 -10.69 1.85
CA MET A 181 -4.22 -10.49 1.78
C MET A 181 -4.87 -11.38 0.72
N GLU A 182 -4.18 -12.44 0.29
CA GLU A 182 -4.70 -13.40 -0.68
C GLU A 182 -5.93 -14.12 -0.14
N TYR A 183 -6.95 -14.26 -0.99
CA TYR A 183 -8.18 -14.95 -0.61
C TYR A 183 -8.80 -15.68 -1.79
N GLN A 184 -8.55 -16.98 -1.87
CA GLN A 184 -9.01 -17.83 -2.98
C GLN A 184 -8.63 -17.19 -4.33
N ASN A 185 -9.60 -17.08 -5.26
CA ASN A 185 -9.39 -16.47 -6.57
C ASN A 185 -9.89 -15.02 -6.63
N LYS A 186 -9.99 -14.33 -5.48
CA LYS A 186 -10.42 -12.94 -5.43
C LYS A 186 -9.23 -11.99 -5.52
N PHE A 187 -9.41 -10.94 -6.32
CA PHE A 187 -8.44 -9.87 -6.48
C PHE A 187 -9.19 -8.54 -6.63
N ALA A 188 -8.79 -7.54 -5.86
CA ALA A 188 -9.27 -6.16 -5.99
C ALA A 188 -8.14 -5.30 -6.57
N PRO A 189 -8.32 -4.66 -7.74
CA PRO A 189 -7.32 -3.73 -8.25
C PRO A 189 -6.99 -2.62 -7.26
N TYR A 190 -5.70 -2.29 -7.16
CA TYR A 190 -5.20 -1.29 -6.24
C TYR A 190 -4.01 -0.54 -6.83
N GLN A 191 -3.65 0.57 -6.18
CA GLN A 191 -2.50 1.37 -6.54
C GLN A 191 -1.42 1.25 -5.46
N ILE A 192 -0.19 1.21 -5.93
CA ILE A 192 0.98 1.48 -5.11
C ILE A 192 1.25 2.98 -5.24
N MET A 193 1.27 3.67 -4.10
CA MET A 193 1.50 5.10 -4.01
C MET A 193 2.94 5.35 -3.59
N GLN A 194 3.64 6.24 -4.26
CA GLN A 194 4.88 6.80 -3.74
C GLN A 194 4.56 7.85 -2.68
N LEU A 195 5.26 7.78 -1.56
CA LEU A 195 5.26 8.78 -0.51
C LEU A 195 6.46 9.68 -0.68
N ASN A 196 6.27 11.00 -0.62
CA ASN A 196 7.36 11.97 -0.64
C ASN A 196 7.61 12.57 0.75
N LYS A 197 8.84 13.02 0.99
CA LYS A 197 9.27 13.63 2.28
C LYS A 197 8.53 14.91 2.63
N ASP A 198 7.91 15.57 1.66
CA ASP A 198 7.09 16.78 1.86
C ASP A 198 5.62 16.46 2.17
N GLY A 199 5.26 15.19 2.27
CA GLY A 199 3.90 14.71 2.53
C GLY A 199 3.03 14.57 1.27
N THR A 200 3.54 14.93 0.09
CA THR A 200 2.84 14.66 -1.17
C THR A 200 2.90 13.17 -1.53
N THR A 201 1.96 12.76 -2.39
CA THR A 201 1.91 11.39 -2.90
C THR A 201 1.63 11.39 -4.40
N GLU A 202 2.09 10.34 -5.08
CA GLU A 202 1.83 10.11 -6.50
C GLU A 202 1.68 8.62 -6.79
N VAL A 203 0.98 8.26 -7.86
CA VAL A 203 0.83 6.85 -8.24
C VAL A 203 2.18 6.33 -8.73
N TYR A 204 2.68 5.26 -8.11
CA TYR A 204 3.90 4.56 -8.52
C TYR A 204 3.58 3.44 -9.52
N ALA A 205 2.53 2.66 -9.25
CA ALA A 205 2.07 1.59 -10.14
C ALA A 205 0.59 1.26 -9.93
N ASP A 206 -0.09 0.90 -11.02
CA ASP A 206 -1.42 0.29 -10.98
C ASP A 206 -1.30 -1.24 -11.00
N ILE A 207 -1.97 -1.90 -10.05
CA ILE A 207 -2.02 -3.36 -9.94
C ILE A 207 -3.46 -3.81 -10.22
N VAL A 208 -3.64 -4.43 -11.37
CA VAL A 208 -4.93 -4.93 -11.88
C VAL A 208 -5.02 -6.45 -11.89
N SER A 209 -3.92 -7.16 -11.62
CA SER A 209 -3.90 -8.62 -11.47
C SER A 209 -2.79 -9.14 -10.54
N THR A 210 -2.89 -10.41 -10.15
CA THR A 210 -1.91 -11.08 -9.29
C THR A 210 -0.53 -11.20 -9.94
N GLU A 211 -0.47 -11.42 -11.26
CA GLU A 211 0.78 -11.63 -12.00
C GLU A 211 1.68 -10.39 -11.96
N GLN A 212 1.11 -9.20 -11.79
CA GLN A 212 1.90 -7.96 -11.70
C GLN A 212 2.66 -7.86 -10.39
N GLN A 213 2.26 -8.60 -9.35
CA GLN A 213 2.88 -8.60 -8.02
C GLN A 213 4.11 -9.52 -7.89
N LEU A 214 4.28 -10.44 -8.86
CA LEU A 214 5.37 -11.41 -8.96
C LEU A 214 6.62 -10.79 -9.55
#